data_AF-A0A839QL50-F1
#
_entry.id   AF-A0A839QL50-F1
#
_cell.length_a   1.000
_cell.length_b   1.000
_cell.length_c   1.000
_cell.angle_alpha   90.00
_cell.angle_beta   90.00
_cell.angle_gamma   90.00
#
_symmetry.space_group_name_H-M   'P 1'
#
loop_
_entity.id
_entity.type
_entity.pdbx_description
1 polymer ?
#
loop_
_entity_poly.entity_id
_entity_poly.type
_entity_poly.pdbx_seq_one_letter_code
_entity_poly.pdbx_strand_id
1 'polypeptide(L)' 'MATVVNRKAQAHVAHHGGGGLILGGVLAAVLFAIFAVIVSASTGGAMSPLVIGVAFGLICTGFGIVYHFTH' A
#
# COMPACT_ATOMS: atom_id res chain seq x y z
N MET A 1 -4.31 -16.25 -36.05
CA MET A 1 -3.91 -14.99 -35.38
C MET A 1 -4.61 -14.75 -34.03
N ALA A 2 -5.80 -15.30 -33.79
CA ALA A 2 -6.55 -15.13 -32.52
C ALA A 2 -5.90 -15.78 -31.27
N THR A 3 -5.17 -16.89 -31.42
CA THR A 3 -4.58 -17.64 -30.30
C THR A 3 -3.42 -16.94 -29.60
N VAL A 4 -2.67 -16.08 -30.31
CA VAL A 4 -1.54 -15.33 -29.73
C VAL A 4 -2.03 -14.15 -28.90
N VAL A 5 -3.12 -13.49 -29.33
CA VAL A 5 -3.75 -12.38 -28.63
C VAL A 5 -4.36 -12.85 -27.31
N ASN A 6 -5.05 -13.99 -27.31
CA ASN A 6 -5.61 -14.58 -26.08
C ASN A 6 -4.54 -15.00 -25.06
N ARG A 7 -3.40 -15.55 -25.49
CA ARG A 7 -2.28 -15.87 -24.57
C ARG A 7 -1.66 -14.61 -23.97
N LYS A 8 -1.48 -13.54 -24.75
CA LYS A 8 -0.95 -12.26 -24.24
C LYS A 8 -1.93 -11.59 -23.26
N ALA A 9 -3.23 -11.65 -23.52
CA ALA A 9 -4.26 -11.13 -22.62
C ALA A 9 -4.30 -11.90 -21.29
N GLN A 10 -4.26 -13.25 -21.32
CA GLN A 10 -4.17 -14.05 -20.10
C GLN A 10 -2.87 -13.81 -19.31
N ALA A 11 -1.73 -13.68 -19.99
CA ALA A 11 -0.45 -13.38 -19.33
C ALA A 11 -0.43 -11.96 -18.71
N HIS A 12 -1.05 -10.98 -19.37
CA HIS A 12 -1.17 -9.62 -18.85
C HIS A 12 -2.04 -9.56 -17.59
N VAL A 13 -3.18 -10.26 -17.57
CA VAL A 13 -4.04 -10.35 -16.38
C VAL A 13 -3.34 -11.09 -15.23
N ALA A 14 -2.55 -12.13 -15.52
CA ALA A 14 -1.79 -12.86 -14.51
C ALA A 14 -0.68 -12.01 -13.86
N HIS A 15 -0.11 -11.02 -14.56
CA HIS A 15 0.97 -10.17 -14.05
C HIS A 15 0.49 -8.96 -13.22
N HIS A 16 -0.80 -8.60 -13.24
CA HIS A 16 -1.33 -7.42 -12.54
C HIS A 16 -1.98 -7.70 -11.18
N GLY A 17 -2.03 -8.96 -10.74
CA GLY A 17 -2.73 -9.37 -9.52
C GLY A 17 -2.21 -8.71 -8.23
N GLY A 18 -0.91 -8.37 -8.18
CA GLY A 18 -0.27 -7.82 -6.98
C GLY A 18 -0.12 -6.30 -6.94
N GLY A 19 -0.19 -5.60 -8.09
CA GLY A 19 0.11 -4.17 -8.17
C GLY A 19 -0.91 -3.26 -7.46
N GLY A 20 -2.19 -3.66 -7.48
CA GLY A 20 -3.27 -2.92 -6.82
C GLY A 20 -3.13 -2.91 -5.29
N LEU A 21 -2.59 -3.99 -4.70
CA LEU A 21 -2.39 -4.09 -3.26
C LEU A 21 -1.22 -3.24 -2.76
N ILE A 22 -0.14 -3.14 -3.56
CA ILE A 22 0.96 -2.22 -3.27
C ILE A 22 0.46 -0.77 -3.31
N LEU A 23 -0.25 -0.38 -4.37
CA LEU A 23 -0.82 0.96 -4.49
C LEU A 23 -1.81 1.28 -3.36
N GLY A 24 -2.65 0.32 -2.97
CA GLY A 24 -3.56 0.46 -1.83
C GLY A 24 -2.84 0.64 -0.50
N GLY A 25 -1.79 -0.14 -0.24
CA GLY A 25 -0.97 -0.02 0.97
C GLY A 25 -0.22 1.32 1.06
N VAL A 26 0.35 1.78 -0.06
CA VAL A 26 1.02 3.09 -0.14
C VAL A 26 0.01 4.22 0.10
N LEU A 27 -1.17 4.16 -0.53
CA LEU A 27 -2.20 5.18 -0.33
C LEU A 27 -2.70 5.23 1.12
N ALA A 28 -2.92 4.07 1.74
CA ALA A 28 -3.31 3.97 3.15
C ALA A 28 -2.25 4.56 4.09
N ALA A 29 -0.97 4.27 3.84
CA ALA A 29 0.14 4.84 4.60
C ALA A 29 0.19 6.37 4.49
N VAL A 30 0.00 6.93 3.29
CA VAL A 30 -0.04 8.38 3.07
C VAL A 30 -1.21 9.03 3.80
N LEU A 31 -2.42 8.46 3.69
CA LEU A 31 -3.61 8.98 4.38
C LEU A 31 -3.43 8.96 5.90
N PHE A 32 -2.86 7.88 6.44
CA PHE A 32 -2.63 7.76 7.87
C PHE A 32 -1.53 8.72 8.37
N ALA A 33 -0.48 8.95 7.58
CA ALA A 33 0.55 9.94 7.89
C ALA A 33 -0.03 11.36 7.95
N ILE A 34 -0.90 11.73 6.98
CA ILE A 34 -1.62 13.01 6.98
C ILE A 34 -2.47 13.14 8.24
N PHE A 35 -3.25 12.10 8.58
CA PHE A 35 -4.05 12.07 9.81
C PHE A 35 -3.18 12.25 11.07
N ALA A 36 -2.07 11.53 11.17
CA ALA A 36 -1.16 11.60 12.32
C ALA A 36 -0.56 13.00 12.51
N VAL A 37 -0.20 13.69 11.42
CA VAL A 37 0.29 15.08 11.46
C VAL A 37 -0.81 16.03 11.97
N ILE A 38 -2.04 15.90 11.45
CA ILE A 38 -3.19 16.72 11.88
C ILE A 38 -3.46 16.53 13.37
N VAL A 39 -3.46 15.29 13.85
CA VAL A 39 -3.67 14.97 15.28
C VAL A 39 -2.52 15.47 16.13
N SER A 40 -1.27 15.32 15.70
CA SER A 40 -0.10 15.85 16.41
C SER A 40 -0.18 17.38 16.54
N ALA A 41 -0.61 18.08 15.49
CA ALA A 41 -0.79 19.53 15.52
C ALA A 41 -1.94 19.95 16.44
N SER A 42 -3.04 19.20 16.47
CA SER A 42 -4.20 19.51 17.32
C SER A 42 -4.01 19.17 18.81
N THR A 43 -3.03 18.33 19.14
CA THR A 43 -2.71 17.89 20.50
C THR A 43 -1.51 18.62 21.12
N GLY A 44 -1.06 19.73 20.52
CA GLY A 44 0.03 20.54 21.04
C GLY A 44 1.43 19.95 20.79
N GLY A 45 1.58 19.17 19.72
CA GLY A 45 2.87 18.57 19.35
C GLY A 45 3.16 17.22 20.01
N ALA A 46 2.13 16.53 20.52
CA ALA A 46 2.31 15.18 21.02
C ALA A 46 2.83 14.27 19.89
N MET A 47 3.98 13.62 20.11
CA MET A 47 4.61 12.75 19.10
C MET A 47 3.95 11.38 18.99
N SER A 48 3.11 10.99 19.96
CA SER A 48 2.41 9.71 20.00
C SER A 48 1.65 9.35 18.71
N PRO A 49 0.85 10.26 18.10
CA PRO A 49 0.14 9.98 16.85
C PRO A 49 1.10 9.75 15.68
N LEU A 50 2.20 10.50 15.61
CA LEU A 50 3.23 10.35 14.59
C LEU A 50 3.94 9.00 14.72
N VAL A 51 4.32 8.60 15.94
CA VAL A 51 4.96 7.29 16.19
C VAL A 51 4.03 6.14 15.82
N ILE A 52 2.74 6.24 16.19
CA ILE A 52 1.73 5.24 15.81
C ILE A 52 1.59 5.19 14.29
N GLY A 53 1.57 6.34 13.61
CA GLY A 53 1.42 6.39 12.15
C GLY A 53 2.60 5.85 11.39
N VAL A 54 3.83 6.15 11.81
CA VAL A 54 5.03 5.57 11.20
C VAL A 54 5.07 4.06 11.44
N ALA A 55 4.80 3.58 12.65
CA ALA A 55 4.78 2.15 12.96
C ALA A 55 3.74 1.39 12.15
N PHE A 56 2.51 1.91 12.07
CA PHE A 56 1.43 1.31 11.28
C PHE A 56 1.77 1.30 9.78
N GLY A 57 2.28 2.41 9.26
CA GLY A 57 2.71 2.52 7.86
C GLY A 57 3.77 1.47 7.49
N LEU A 58 4.81 1.32 8.32
CA LEU A 58 5.86 0.31 8.09
C LEU A 58 5.30 -1.12 8.08
N ILE A 59 4.37 -1.45 8.98
CA ILE A 59 3.72 -2.77 9.03
C ILE A 59 2.88 -3.01 7.77
N CYS A 60 2.06 -2.04 7.36
CA CYS A 60 1.25 -2.14 6.14
C CYS A 60 2.11 -2.28 4.88
N THR A 61 3.20 -1.51 4.77
CA THR A 61 4.15 -1.64 3.66
C THR A 61 4.81 -3.01 3.67
N GLY A 62 5.29 -3.48 4.83
CA GLY A 62 5.89 -4.81 4.97
C GLY A 62 4.92 -5.92 4.57
N PHE A 63 3.67 -5.85 5.04
CA PHE A 63 2.63 -6.80 4.66
C PHE A 63 2.32 -6.77 3.17
N GLY A 64 2.20 -5.58 2.57
CA GLY A 64 1.96 -5.41 1.13
C GLY A 64 3.10 -5.97 0.28
N ILE A 65 4.35 -5.75 0.70
CA ILE A 65 5.54 -6.31 0.06
C ILE A 65 5.52 -7.84 0.13
N VAL A 66 5.33 -8.41 1.33
CA VAL A 66 5.28 -9.87 1.51
C VAL A 66 4.14 -10.45 0.67
N TYR A 67 2.94 -9.88 0.75
CA TYR A 67 1.80 -10.34 -0.02
C TYR A 67 2.11 -10.39 -1.53
N HIS A 68 2.70 -9.32 -2.09
CA HIS A 68 3.05 -9.24 -3.51
C HIS A 68 4.08 -10.28 -3.97
N PHE A 69 5.03 -10.65 -3.10
CA PHE A 69 6.03 -11.67 -3.45
C PHE A 69 5.56 -13.10 -3.17
N THR A 70 4.47 -13.27 -2.42
CA THR A 70 3.95 -14.59 -2.05
C THR A 70 2.74 -15.01 -2.90
N HIS A 71 2.07 -14.07 -3.58
CA HIS A 71 0.88 -14.29 -4.42
C HIS A 71 1.05 -13.62 -5.78
#